data_AF-A0A9E2CAB4-F1
#
_entry.id   AF-A0A9E2CAB4-F1
#
_cell.length_a   1.000
_cell.length_b   1.000
_cell.length_c   1.000
_cell.angle_alpha   90.00
_cell.angle_beta   90.00
_cell.angle_gamma   90.00
#
_symmetry.space_group_name_H-M   'P 1'
#
loop_
_entity.id
_entity.type
_entity.pdbx_description
1 polymer ?
#
loop_
_entity_poly.entity_id
_entity_poly.type
_entity_poly.pdbx_seq_one_letter_code
_entity_poly.pdbx_strand_id
1 'polypeptide(L)'
;MQRRRSPRCAWGAGCSPRPLLGGTRPAPSPERPPPLLADLLAELPPAQRAPLDRLARRATTLGAPPRVYGTLLWQHLSGEACLRPGSDIDLLFDCTPQTDVRALLGLLQHSADAPRLDGEMRFADGRAVAWRELAQALSGHGPTRVLAKSDHALELVEASQLLTHTAGATA
;
A
#
# COMPACT_ATOMS: atom_id res chain seq x y z
N MET A 1 21.22 -56.09 10.66
CA MET A 1 19.99 -56.42 11.41
C MET A 1 20.04 -55.73 12.76
N GLN A 2 18.89 -55.28 13.29
CA GLN A 2 18.67 -54.60 14.59
C GLN A 2 18.60 -53.06 14.62
N ARG A 3 17.38 -52.62 14.27
CA ARG A 3 16.54 -51.53 14.82
C ARG A 3 17.11 -50.75 16.02
N ARG A 4 17.18 -49.42 15.88
CA ARG A 4 17.15 -48.46 17.00
C ARG A 4 15.77 -47.80 17.05
N ARG A 5 15.30 -47.58 18.29
CA ARG A 5 13.95 -47.14 18.68
C ARG A 5 13.67 -45.68 18.34
N SER A 6 12.40 -45.40 18.05
CA SER A 6 11.76 -44.09 17.90
C SER A 6 11.83 -43.22 19.16
N PRO A 7 11.51 -41.93 19.01
CA PRO A 7 10.51 -41.34 19.88
C PRO A 7 9.36 -40.73 19.09
N ARG A 8 8.16 -40.93 19.66
CA ARG A 8 6.90 -40.32 19.25
C ARG A 8 6.94 -38.82 19.53
N CYS A 9 6.50 -37.99 18.58
CA CYS A 9 5.96 -36.66 18.89
C CYS A 9 4.44 -36.71 18.70
N ALA A 10 3.74 -36.36 19.77
CA ALA A 10 2.30 -36.21 19.84
C ALA A 10 1.95 -34.75 19.52
N TRP A 11 1.15 -34.51 18.48
CA TRP A 11 0.26 -33.34 18.36
C TRP A 11 -0.99 -33.79 17.61
N GLY A 12 -2.14 -33.39 18.17
CA GLY A 12 -3.47 -33.93 17.87
C GLY A 12 -4.08 -33.49 16.54
N ALA A 13 -5.18 -34.17 16.23
CA ALA A 13 -5.99 -34.13 15.02
C ALA A 13 -6.35 -32.72 14.52
N GLY A 14 -6.35 -32.56 13.18
CA GLY A 14 -7.06 -31.46 12.50
C GLY A 14 -6.31 -30.68 11.43
N CYS A 15 -5.18 -31.15 10.88
CA CYS A 15 -4.58 -30.49 9.72
C CYS A 15 -5.33 -30.85 8.42
N SER A 16 -6.23 -29.98 7.97
CA SER A 16 -6.58 -29.98 6.54
C SER A 16 -5.30 -29.67 5.74
N PRO A 17 -5.03 -30.38 4.62
CA PRO A 17 -3.86 -30.09 3.80
C PRO A 17 -3.97 -28.66 3.28
N ARG A 18 -2.93 -27.85 3.53
CA ARG A 18 -2.76 -26.55 2.87
C ARG A 18 -2.65 -26.82 1.37
N PRO A 19 -3.47 -26.19 0.50
CA PRO A 19 -3.26 -26.32 -0.92
C PRO A 19 -1.92 -25.67 -1.25
N LEU A 20 -0.98 -26.47 -1.73
CA LEU A 20 0.23 -25.98 -2.37
C LEU A 20 -0.23 -25.22 -3.63
N LEU A 21 -0.12 -23.89 -3.63
CA LEU A 21 -0.22 -23.10 -4.87
C LEU A 21 1.02 -23.38 -5.72
N GLY A 22 1.04 -24.55 -6.36
CA GLY A 22 2.06 -24.97 -7.32
C GLY A 22 1.69 -24.59 -8.76
N GLY A 23 1.17 -23.38 -8.97
CA GLY A 23 0.94 -22.83 -10.31
C GLY A 23 2.04 -21.84 -10.64
N THR A 24 2.71 -21.99 -11.78
CA THR A 24 3.49 -20.89 -12.38
C THR A 24 2.51 -19.75 -12.62
N ARG A 25 2.54 -18.75 -11.74
CA ARG A 25 1.72 -17.55 -11.91
C ARG A 25 2.24 -16.86 -13.17
N PRO A 26 1.42 -16.65 -14.21
CA PRO A 26 1.84 -15.80 -15.31
C PRO A 26 2.30 -14.47 -14.72
N ALA A 27 3.33 -13.87 -15.32
CA ALA A 27 3.73 -12.52 -14.96
C ALA A 27 2.48 -11.64 -14.99
N PRO A 28 2.22 -10.80 -13.97
CA PRO A 28 1.08 -9.91 -14.00
C PRO A 28 1.14 -9.13 -15.31
N SER A 29 0.07 -9.22 -16.10
CA SER A 29 -0.11 -8.35 -17.26
C SER A 29 -0.19 -6.90 -16.73
N PRO A 30 -0.09 -5.84 -17.57
CA PRO A 30 -0.41 -4.48 -17.11
C PRO A 30 -1.91 -4.42 -16.82
N GLU A 31 -2.29 -4.99 -15.68
CA GLU A 31 -3.61 -5.02 -15.12
C GLU A 31 -4.02 -3.57 -14.92
N ARG A 32 -5.28 -3.28 -15.28
CA ARG A 32 -5.92 -1.98 -15.10
C ARG A 32 -5.48 -1.36 -13.77
N PRO A 33 -5.06 -0.08 -13.75
CA PRO A 33 -4.62 0.54 -12.50
C PRO A 33 -5.74 0.42 -11.45
N PRO A 34 -5.40 0.27 -10.16
CA PRO A 34 -6.41 0.14 -9.13
C PRO A 34 -7.38 1.34 -9.16
N PRO A 35 -8.66 1.14 -8.82
CA PRO A 35 -9.68 2.18 -8.89
C PRO A 35 -9.30 3.39 -8.03
N LEU A 36 -9.79 4.57 -8.41
CA LEU A 36 -9.61 5.76 -7.61
C LEU A 36 -10.46 5.66 -6.34
N LEU A 37 -9.96 6.22 -5.24
CA LEU A 37 -10.75 6.33 -4.00
C LEU A 37 -12.06 7.08 -4.22
N ALA A 38 -12.05 8.10 -5.10
CA ALA A 38 -13.23 8.88 -5.42
C ALA A 38 -14.38 8.03 -6.02
N ASP A 39 -14.03 6.97 -6.76
CA ASP A 39 -15.01 6.09 -7.40
C ASP A 39 -15.64 5.10 -6.39
N LEU A 40 -14.95 4.84 -5.28
CA LEU A 40 -15.36 3.87 -4.25
C LEU A 40 -15.93 4.52 -2.98
N LEU A 41 -16.21 5.83 -3.00
CA LEU A 41 -16.68 6.55 -1.82
C LEU A 41 -18.01 5.99 -1.25
N ALA A 42 -18.88 5.45 -2.11
CA ALA A 42 -20.15 4.88 -1.69
C ALA A 42 -20.01 3.57 -0.90
N GLU A 43 -18.90 2.85 -1.08
CA GLU A 43 -18.63 1.55 -0.44
C GLU A 43 -18.00 1.69 0.95
N LEU A 44 -17.54 2.90 1.28
CA LEU A 44 -17.01 3.20 2.60
C LEU A 44 -18.13 3.31 3.65
N PRO A 45 -17.80 2.99 4.92
CA PRO A 45 -18.65 3.34 6.07
C PRO A 45 -19.06 4.83 6.03
N PRO A 46 -20.34 5.18 6.28
CA PRO A 46 -20.85 6.55 6.11
C PRO A 46 -20.02 7.65 6.80
N ALA A 47 -19.52 7.38 8.01
CA ALA A 47 -18.70 8.32 8.77
C ALA A 47 -17.35 8.66 8.11
N GLN A 48 -16.83 7.77 7.26
CA GLN A 48 -15.51 7.91 6.62
C GLN A 48 -15.60 8.59 5.24
N ARG A 49 -16.80 8.65 4.63
CA ARG A 49 -16.97 9.14 3.25
C ARG A 49 -16.52 10.59 3.08
N ALA A 50 -17.06 11.50 3.89
CA ALA A 50 -16.75 12.93 3.76
C ALA A 50 -15.26 13.26 4.03
N PRO A 51 -14.62 12.73 5.09
CA PRO A 51 -13.18 12.90 5.29
C PRO A 51 -12.33 12.37 4.12
N LEU A 52 -12.62 11.16 3.63
CA LEU A 52 -11.85 10.54 2.54
C LEU A 52 -12.07 11.22 1.19
N ASP A 53 -13.26 11.74 0.95
CA ASP A 53 -13.58 12.55 -0.23
C ASP A 53 -12.82 13.89 -0.23
N ARG A 54 -12.73 14.58 0.93
CA ARG A 54 -11.89 15.78 1.08
C ARG A 54 -10.41 15.46 0.85
N LEU A 55 -9.93 14.35 1.39
CA LEU A 55 -8.56 13.89 1.16
C LEU A 55 -8.31 13.61 -0.31
N ALA A 56 -9.20 12.88 -0.98
CA ALA A 56 -9.07 12.53 -2.39
C ALA A 56 -8.97 13.77 -3.29
N ARG A 57 -9.83 14.77 -3.05
CA ARG A 57 -9.76 16.05 -3.77
C ARG A 57 -8.43 16.76 -3.56
N ARG A 58 -7.97 16.90 -2.31
CA ARG A 58 -6.71 17.58 -2.00
C ARG A 58 -5.51 16.85 -2.60
N ALA A 59 -5.43 15.53 -2.46
CA ALA A 59 -4.37 14.73 -3.05
C ALA A 59 -4.36 14.83 -4.60
N THR A 60 -5.55 14.90 -5.22
CA THR A 60 -5.67 15.17 -6.66
C THR A 60 -5.10 16.54 -7.05
N THR A 61 -5.36 17.59 -6.27
CA THR A 61 -4.76 18.92 -6.53
C THR A 61 -3.24 18.94 -6.36
N LEU A 62 -2.68 18.00 -5.61
CA LEU A 62 -1.24 17.81 -5.45
C LEU A 62 -0.63 16.89 -6.52
N GLY A 63 -1.41 16.52 -7.55
CA GLY A 63 -0.94 15.69 -8.66
C GLY A 63 -0.81 14.20 -8.33
N ALA A 64 -1.47 13.72 -7.27
CA ALA A 64 -1.46 12.31 -6.88
C ALA A 64 -2.86 11.85 -6.43
N PRO A 65 -3.79 11.60 -7.38
CA PRO A 65 -5.11 11.10 -7.03
C PRO A 65 -4.99 9.70 -6.38
N PRO A 66 -5.53 9.50 -5.18
CA PRO A 66 -5.36 8.24 -4.44
C PRO A 66 -6.09 7.10 -5.12
N ARG A 67 -5.38 5.97 -5.24
CA ARG A 67 -5.92 4.69 -5.69
C ARG A 67 -6.09 3.74 -4.52
N VAL A 68 -7.07 2.87 -4.60
CA VAL A 68 -7.39 1.92 -3.53
C VAL A 68 -6.80 0.55 -3.84
N TYR A 69 -6.18 -0.07 -2.85
CA TYR A 69 -5.87 -1.49 -2.86
C TYR A 69 -6.28 -2.14 -1.53
N GLY A 70 -5.90 -3.40 -1.32
CA GLY A 70 -6.18 -4.10 -0.06
C GLY A 70 -7.67 -4.38 0.15
N THR A 71 -8.14 -4.18 1.38
CA THR A 71 -9.46 -4.67 1.83
C THR A 71 -10.62 -4.00 1.11
N LEU A 72 -10.56 -2.67 0.89
CA LEU A 72 -11.62 -1.97 0.17
C LEU A 72 -11.70 -2.41 -1.30
N LEU A 73 -10.56 -2.60 -1.96
CA LEU A 73 -10.54 -3.16 -3.32
C LEU A 73 -11.12 -4.58 -3.35
N TRP A 74 -10.77 -5.42 -2.37
CA TRP A 74 -11.33 -6.77 -2.28
C TRP A 74 -12.85 -6.77 -2.10
N GLN A 75 -13.38 -5.90 -1.23
CA GLN A 75 -14.82 -5.71 -1.07
C GLN A 75 -15.48 -5.28 -2.38
N HIS A 76 -14.90 -4.32 -3.09
CA HIS A 76 -15.41 -3.87 -4.40
C HIS A 76 -15.48 -5.02 -5.42
N LEU A 77 -14.42 -5.81 -5.51
CA LEU A 77 -14.33 -6.90 -6.49
C LEU A 77 -15.20 -8.11 -6.14
N SER A 78 -15.35 -8.42 -4.85
CA SER A 78 -16.10 -9.59 -4.38
C SER A 78 -17.58 -9.31 -4.09
N GLY A 79 -17.93 -8.05 -3.81
CA GLY A 79 -19.23 -7.66 -3.26
C GLY A 79 -19.40 -8.00 -1.77
N GLU A 80 -18.40 -8.61 -1.13
CA GLU A 80 -18.47 -9.03 0.27
C GLU A 80 -18.09 -7.89 1.21
N ALA A 81 -18.94 -7.60 2.20
CA ALA A 81 -18.71 -6.56 3.19
C ALA A 81 -17.53 -6.93 4.12
N CYS A 82 -16.34 -6.48 3.76
CA CYS A 82 -15.09 -6.81 4.46
C CYS A 82 -14.61 -5.67 5.38
N LEU A 83 -14.98 -4.41 5.08
CA LEU A 83 -14.63 -3.26 5.89
C LEU A 83 -15.45 -3.19 7.18
N ARG A 84 -14.78 -2.84 8.28
CA ARG A 84 -15.39 -2.59 9.58
C ARG A 84 -15.11 -1.16 10.04
N PRO A 85 -15.89 -0.60 10.98
CA PRO A 85 -15.51 0.62 11.67
C PRO A 85 -14.09 0.49 12.26
N GLY A 86 -13.21 1.42 11.92
CA GLY A 86 -11.81 1.40 12.37
C GLY A 86 -10.87 0.58 11.49
N SER A 87 -11.35 -0.07 10.42
CA SER A 87 -10.47 -0.63 9.40
C SER A 87 -9.57 0.44 8.81
N ASP A 88 -8.32 0.05 8.56
CA ASP A 88 -7.39 0.86 7.79
C ASP A 88 -7.84 0.92 6.33
N ILE A 89 -7.52 2.05 5.69
CA ILE A 89 -7.70 2.22 4.25
C ILE A 89 -6.32 2.28 3.60
N ASP A 90 -6.02 1.28 2.78
CA ASP A 90 -4.79 1.16 2.03
C ASP A 90 -4.86 1.97 0.73
N LEU A 91 -4.01 3.00 0.63
CA LEU A 91 -3.98 3.92 -0.50
C LEU A 91 -2.63 3.88 -1.22
N LEU A 92 -2.70 3.86 -2.54
CA LEU A 92 -1.56 3.97 -3.44
C LEU A 92 -1.57 5.35 -4.10
N PHE A 93 -0.42 6.02 -4.03
CA PHE A 93 -0.20 7.30 -4.70
C PHE A 93 0.86 7.13 -5.78
N ASP A 94 0.47 7.29 -7.04
CA ASP A 94 1.42 7.35 -8.16
C ASP A 94 2.00 8.76 -8.24
N CYS A 95 3.24 8.92 -7.77
CA CYS A 95 3.98 10.18 -7.74
C CYS A 95 4.68 10.41 -9.08
N THR A 96 4.27 11.46 -9.76
CA THR A 96 4.88 11.98 -10.98
C THR A 96 5.88 13.09 -10.67
N PRO A 97 6.68 13.55 -11.65
CA PRO A 97 7.54 14.69 -11.41
C PRO A 97 6.84 15.99 -11.01
N GLN A 98 5.53 16.09 -11.24
CA GLN A 98 4.72 17.25 -10.89
C GLN A 98 4.07 17.11 -9.51
N THR A 99 4.18 15.93 -8.88
CA THR A 99 3.57 15.66 -7.57
C THR A 99 4.35 16.38 -6.46
N ASP A 100 3.67 17.21 -5.68
CA ASP A 100 4.25 17.77 -4.45
C ASP A 100 4.22 16.73 -3.32
N VAL A 101 5.24 15.87 -3.31
CA VAL A 101 5.37 14.77 -2.34
C VAL A 101 5.38 15.28 -0.90
N ARG A 102 6.01 16.43 -0.63
CA ARG A 102 6.09 16.96 0.74
C ARG A 102 4.73 17.46 1.22
N ALA A 103 3.99 18.19 0.38
CA ALA A 103 2.64 18.60 0.69
C ALA A 103 1.69 17.40 0.84
N LEU A 104 1.88 16.36 0.02
CA LEU A 104 1.09 15.13 0.09
C LEU A 104 1.33 14.38 1.41
N LEU A 105 2.59 14.22 1.83
CA LEU A 105 2.91 13.65 3.15
C LEU A 105 2.32 14.50 4.28
N GLY A 106 2.39 15.83 4.17
CA GLY A 106 1.76 16.75 5.11
C GLY A 106 0.24 16.54 5.18
N LEU A 107 -0.44 16.37 4.05
CA LEU A 107 -1.87 16.06 3.99
C LEU A 107 -2.18 14.73 4.72
N LEU A 108 -1.41 13.68 4.46
CA LEU A 108 -1.62 12.35 5.04
C LEU A 108 -1.38 12.32 6.55
N GLN A 109 -0.37 13.05 7.03
CA GLN A 109 -0.07 13.16 8.46
C GLN A 109 -1.15 13.92 9.25
N HIS A 110 -1.81 14.90 8.65
CA HIS A 110 -2.78 15.78 9.33
C HIS A 110 -4.24 15.40 9.06
N SER A 111 -4.51 14.19 8.57
CA SER A 111 -5.86 13.70 8.29
C SER A 111 -6.56 13.15 9.54
N ALA A 112 -6.65 13.96 10.60
CA ALA A 112 -7.15 13.55 11.92
C ALA A 112 -8.61 13.07 11.92
N ASP A 113 -9.44 13.59 11.01
CA ASP A 113 -10.84 13.20 10.86
C ASP A 113 -11.04 11.98 9.94
N ALA A 114 -9.98 11.51 9.28
CA ALA A 114 -10.04 10.35 8.39
C ALA A 114 -9.82 9.06 9.20
N PRO A 115 -10.29 7.90 8.69
CA PRO A 115 -9.83 6.62 9.24
C PRO A 115 -8.31 6.52 9.17
N ARG A 116 -7.73 5.59 9.92
CA ARG A 116 -6.30 5.31 9.83
C ARG A 116 -5.98 4.94 8.38
N LEU A 117 -5.08 5.72 7.79
CA LEU A 117 -4.60 5.51 6.43
C LEU A 117 -3.31 4.71 6.48
N ASP A 118 -3.20 3.75 5.59
CA ASP A 118 -1.95 3.08 5.31
C ASP A 118 -1.64 3.13 3.82
N GLY A 119 -0.41 2.77 3.49
CA GLY A 119 -0.05 2.40 2.14
C GLY A 119 1.20 3.04 1.58
N GLU A 120 1.23 3.20 0.26
CA GLU A 120 2.49 3.35 -0.48
C GLU A 120 2.46 4.54 -1.45
N MET A 121 3.63 5.15 -1.61
CA MET A 121 3.91 6.11 -2.70
C MET A 121 4.80 5.41 -3.72
N ARG A 122 4.32 5.32 -4.97
CA ARG A 122 5.05 4.75 -6.10
C ARG A 122 5.60 5.86 -6.97
N PHE A 123 6.91 5.83 -7.21
CA PHE A 123 7.62 6.81 -8.00
C PHE A 123 7.73 6.38 -9.47
N ALA A 124 8.11 7.33 -10.34
CA ALA A 124 8.19 7.13 -11.79
C ALA A 124 9.12 5.99 -12.25
N ASP A 125 10.10 5.61 -11.42
CA ASP A 125 11.01 4.50 -11.66
C ASP A 125 10.47 3.13 -11.21
N GLY A 126 9.21 3.08 -10.78
CA GLY A 126 8.53 1.87 -10.34
C GLY A 126 8.76 1.49 -8.88
N ARG A 127 9.61 2.23 -8.14
CA ARG A 127 9.81 1.98 -6.70
C ARG A 127 8.62 2.49 -5.90
N ALA A 128 8.11 1.67 -5.00
CA ALA A 128 7.09 2.01 -4.02
C ALA A 128 7.67 1.96 -2.60
N VAL A 129 7.32 2.94 -1.76
CA VAL A 129 7.72 2.99 -0.35
C VAL A 129 6.51 3.22 0.53
N ALA A 130 6.53 2.70 1.76
CA ALA A 130 5.53 3.02 2.75
C ALA A 130 5.57 4.52 3.07
N TRP A 131 4.46 5.23 2.88
CA TRP A 131 4.45 6.69 3.01
C TRP A 131 4.81 7.14 4.43
N ARG A 132 4.50 6.33 5.44
CA ARG A 132 4.81 6.59 6.85
C ARG A 132 6.31 6.56 7.12
N GLU A 133 7.03 5.59 6.55
CA GLU A 133 8.49 5.51 6.66
C GLU A 133 9.13 6.70 5.96
N LEU A 134 8.66 7.05 4.76
CA LEU A 134 9.11 8.22 4.02
C LEU A 134 8.91 9.52 4.82
N ALA A 135 7.75 9.68 5.46
CA ALA A 135 7.45 10.85 6.28
C ALA A 135 8.37 10.95 7.51
N GLN A 136 8.64 9.83 8.18
CA GLN A 136 9.56 9.79 9.33
C GLN A 136 11.00 10.11 8.92
N ALA A 137 11.47 9.51 7.82
CA ALA A 137 12.80 9.75 7.28
C ALA A 137 13.00 11.24 6.89
N LEU A 138 12.06 11.83 6.16
CA LEU A 138 12.16 13.21 5.68
C LEU A 138 11.97 14.26 6.77
N SER A 139 11.34 13.91 7.89
CA SER A 139 11.18 14.79 9.04
C SER A 139 12.28 14.64 10.10
N GLY A 140 13.23 13.72 9.90
CA GLY A 140 14.32 13.46 10.84
C GLY A 140 13.92 12.69 12.10
N HIS A 141 12.70 12.10 12.13
CA HIS A 141 12.19 11.33 13.28
C HIS A 141 12.44 9.82 13.14
N GLY A 142 13.17 9.39 12.11
CA GLY A 142 13.49 7.98 11.83
C GLY A 142 14.75 7.81 10.98
N PRO A 143 15.06 6.57 10.55
CA PRO A 143 16.19 6.30 9.66
C PRO A 143 16.07 7.09 8.35
N THR A 144 17.20 7.56 7.81
CA THR A 144 17.21 8.31 6.54
C THR A 144 16.94 7.43 5.33
N ARG A 145 17.14 6.11 5.48
CA ARG A 145 16.87 5.10 4.45
C ARG A 145 15.54 4.42 4.68
N VAL A 146 14.78 4.22 3.61
CA VAL A 146 13.46 3.58 3.62
C VAL A 146 13.45 2.34 2.72
N LEU A 147 12.58 1.39 3.01
CA LEU A 147 12.44 0.19 2.19
C LEU A 147 11.65 0.50 0.91
N ALA A 148 12.33 0.45 -0.22
CA ALA A 148 11.75 0.53 -1.55
C ALA A 148 11.46 -0.87 -2.10
N LYS A 149 10.26 -1.02 -2.65
CA LYS A 149 9.78 -2.23 -3.31
C LYS A 149 9.61 -1.95 -4.79
N SER A 150 10.07 -2.86 -5.64
CA SER A 150 9.77 -2.87 -7.07
C SER A 150 9.41 -4.30 -7.48
N ASP A 151 9.05 -4.50 -8.75
CA ASP A 151 8.77 -5.82 -9.29
C ASP A 151 10.00 -6.76 -9.27
N HIS A 152 11.20 -6.21 -9.06
CA HIS A 152 12.46 -6.95 -9.17
C HIS A 152 13.35 -6.89 -7.93
N ALA A 153 13.08 -6.00 -6.97
CA ALA A 153 13.96 -5.79 -5.84
C ALA A 153 13.24 -5.27 -4.58
N LEU A 154 13.88 -5.54 -3.44
CA LEU A 154 13.60 -4.94 -2.14
C LEU A 154 14.89 -4.32 -1.64
N GLU A 155 14.94 -2.99 -1.53
CA GLU A 155 16.18 -2.26 -1.29
C GLU A 155 15.98 -1.13 -0.28
N LEU A 156 17.01 -0.86 0.53
CA LEU A 156 17.04 0.34 1.37
C LEU A 156 17.62 1.51 0.58
N VAL A 157 16.84 2.56 0.35
CA VAL A 157 17.23 3.74 -0.44
C VAL A 157 17.20 5.00 0.42
N GLU A 158 18.04 5.99 0.12
CA GLU A 158 17.98 7.27 0.84
C GLU A 158 16.68 8.00 0.47
N ALA A 159 15.93 8.45 1.47
CA ALA A 159 14.63 9.09 1.26
C ALA A 159 14.73 10.35 0.38
N SER A 160 15.85 11.07 0.43
CA SER A 160 16.11 12.25 -0.40
C SER A 160 16.25 11.93 -1.90
N GLN A 161 16.71 10.73 -2.25
CA GLN A 161 16.83 10.28 -3.65
C GLN A 161 15.46 10.14 -4.31
N LEU A 162 14.45 9.71 -3.56
CA LEU A 162 13.08 9.54 -4.06
C LEU A 162 12.45 10.88 -4.48
N LEU A 163 12.83 11.98 -3.82
CA LEU A 163 12.38 13.34 -4.16
C LEU A 163 13.06 13.91 -5.40
N THR A 164 14.23 13.40 -5.78
CA THR A 164 14.98 13.88 -6.95
C THR A 164 14.49 13.23 -8.23
N HIS A 165 14.00 11.99 -8.15
CA HIS A 165 13.40 11.29 -9.30
C HIS A 165 11.99 11.79 -9.67
N THR A 166 11.37 12.60 -8.81
CA THR A 166 10.21 13.43 -9.16
C THR A 166 10.58 14.77 -9.79
N ALA A 167 11.80 15.00 -10.28
CA ALA A 167 12.14 16.29 -10.92
C ALA A 167 12.61 16.16 -12.38
N GLY A 168 12.53 14.99 -13.00
CA GLY A 168 13.12 14.78 -14.32
C GLY A 168 12.35 13.83 -15.23
N ALA A 169 11.57 14.41 -16.15
CA ALA A 169 11.39 13.89 -17.52
C ALA A 169 10.68 14.97 -18.37
N THR A 170 11.44 15.96 -18.85
CA THR A 170 11.11 16.68 -20.09
C THR A 170 12.20 16.35 -21.09
N ALA A 171 11.82 15.57 -22.11
CA ALA A 171 12.48 15.51 -23.40
C ALA A 171 11.37 15.47 -24.46
#